data_AF-F1A153-F1
#
_entry.id   AF-F1A153-F1
#
_cell.length_a   1.000
_cell.length_b   1.000
_cell.length_c   1.000
_cell.angle_alpha   90.00
_cell.angle_beta   90.00
_cell.angle_gamma   90.00
#
_symmetry.space_group_name_H-M   'P 1'
#
loop_
_entity.id
_entity.type
_entity.pdbx_description
1 polymer ?
#
loop_
_entity_poly.entity_id
_entity_poly.type
_entity_poly.pdbx_seq_one_letter_code
_entity_poly.pdbx_strand_id
1 'polypeptide(L)' 'MKDRSDLECLHSKFDVKELYKYDFMYLQELVDQDSFPVFQPGICSEVCKEKMKFIVNHTFSKVLKLMNNYFDDSKMVF' A
#
# COMPACT_ATOMS: atom_id res chain seq x y z
N MET A 1 -0.07 -11.94 -31.55
CA MET A 1 0.59 -12.10 -30.24
C MET A 1 1.02 -10.72 -29.82
N LYS A 2 0.48 -10.16 -28.73
CA LYS A 2 0.95 -8.87 -28.19
C LYS A 2 2.30 -9.11 -27.53
N ASP A 3 3.29 -8.31 -27.89
CA ASP A 3 4.64 -8.36 -27.33
C ASP A 3 4.59 -8.24 -25.80
N ARG A 4 5.38 -9.10 -25.13
CA ARG A 4 5.51 -9.14 -23.67
C ARG A 4 6.18 -7.88 -23.07
N SER A 5 6.59 -6.92 -23.90
CA SER A 5 7.33 -5.72 -23.51
C SER A 5 6.45 -4.57 -22.99
N ASP A 6 5.13 -4.61 -23.20
CA ASP A 6 4.24 -3.49 -22.85
C ASP A 6 3.43 -3.71 -21.55
N LEU A 7 3.76 -4.77 -20.80
CA LEU A 7 3.09 -5.06 -19.53
C LEU A 7 3.74 -4.22 -18.42
N GLU A 8 3.25 -3.00 -18.24
CA GLU A 8 3.63 -2.16 -17.11
C GLU A 8 3.21 -2.81 -15.79
N CYS A 9 4.13 -2.83 -14.84
CA CYS A 9 3.86 -3.30 -13.50
C CYS A 9 2.82 -2.40 -12.83
N LEU A 10 1.67 -2.96 -12.42
CA LEU A 10 0.60 -2.23 -11.74
C LEU A 10 1.05 -1.54 -10.43
N HIS A 11 2.19 -1.94 -9.88
CA HIS A 11 2.79 -1.31 -8.71
C HIS A 11 3.57 -0.02 -9.02
N SER A 12 3.68 0.38 -10.29
CA SER A 12 4.37 1.61 -10.70
C SER A 12 3.70 2.86 -10.12
N LYS A 13 2.37 2.84 -9.95
CA LYS A 13 1.58 3.91 -9.32
C LYS A 13 1.90 4.15 -7.85
N PHE A 14 2.53 3.18 -7.18
CA PHE A 14 2.91 3.32 -5.77
C PHE A 14 4.35 3.85 -5.67
N ASP A 15 4.49 5.05 -5.14
CA ASP A 15 5.77 5.69 -4.83
C ASP A 15 5.93 5.89 -3.32
N VAL A 16 7.08 5.47 -2.81
CA VAL A 16 7.49 5.66 -1.41
C VAL A 16 7.58 7.15 -1.05
N LYS A 17 7.97 8.01 -2.00
CA LYS A 17 8.07 9.46 -1.76
C LYS A 17 6.70 10.10 -1.59
N GLU A 18 5.70 9.57 -2.27
CA GLU A 18 4.33 10.08 -2.26
C GLU A 18 3.51 9.51 -1.09
N LEU A 19 3.93 8.38 -0.53
CA LEU A 19 3.33 7.71 0.62
C LEU A 19 2.93 8.69 1.73
N TYR A 20 3.87 9.49 2.23
CA TYR A 20 3.64 10.44 3.32
C TYR A 20 2.59 11.53 3.03
N LYS A 21 2.33 11.81 1.75
CA LYS A 21 1.34 12.81 1.32
C LYS A 21 -0.03 12.19 1.08
N TYR A 22 -0.08 10.94 0.64
CA TYR A 22 -1.29 10.28 0.14
C TYR A 22 -1.60 8.96 0.86
N ASP A 23 -1.17 8.81 2.11
CA ASP A 23 -1.33 7.57 2.90
C ASP A 23 -2.74 6.98 2.87
N PHE A 24 -3.78 7.81 2.94
CA PHE A 24 -5.18 7.36 2.91
C PHE A 24 -5.65 6.91 1.52
N MET A 25 -5.09 7.46 0.44
CA MET A 25 -5.38 6.97 -0.92
C MET A 25 -4.79 5.58 -1.12
N TYR A 26 -3.55 5.38 -0.67
CA TYR A 26 -2.91 4.05 -0.75
C TYR A 26 -3.64 3.05 0.14
N LEU A 27 -4.11 3.48 1.32
CA LEU A 27 -4.95 2.63 2.16
C LEU A 27 -6.18 2.11 1.41
N GLN A 28 -6.91 2.98 0.71
CA GLN A 28 -8.11 2.60 -0.03
C GLN A 28 -7.82 1.47 -1.04
N GLU A 29 -6.73 1.59 -1.80
CA GLU A 29 -6.33 0.58 -2.78
C GLU A 29 -5.75 -0.70 -2.15
N LEU A 30 -5.26 -0.63 -0.90
CA LEU A 30 -4.66 -1.76 -0.21
C LEU A 30 -5.67 -2.56 0.64
N VAL A 31 -6.83 -2.00 0.97
CA VAL A 31 -7.90 -2.69 1.73
C VAL A 31 -8.98 -3.29 0.82
N ASP A 32 -9.13 -2.77 -0.38
CA ASP A 32 -10.08 -3.28 -1.36
C ASP A 32 -9.53 -4.56 -2.02
N GLN A 33 -10.22 -5.67 -1.78
CA GLN A 33 -9.81 -6.99 -2.29
C GLN A 33 -9.89 -7.09 -3.82
N ASP A 34 -10.80 -6.35 -4.44
CA ASP A 34 -10.97 -6.37 -5.90
C ASP A 34 -9.91 -5.52 -6.60
N SER A 35 -9.36 -4.51 -5.91
CA SER A 35 -8.30 -3.65 -6.44
C SER A 35 -6.90 -3.93 -5.86
N PHE A 36 -6.78 -4.93 -4.97
CA PHE A 36 -5.53 -5.28 -4.32
C PHE A 36 -4.47 -5.64 -5.37
N PRO A 37 -3.31 -4.96 -5.37
CA PRO A 37 -2.33 -5.11 -6.44
C PRO A 37 -1.51 -6.38 -6.24
N VAL A 38 -2.00 -7.50 -6.78
CA VAL A 38 -1.33 -8.81 -6.73
C VAL A 38 -0.04 -8.81 -7.56
N PHE A 39 0.99 -9.50 -7.08
CA PHE A 39 2.23 -9.68 -7.84
C PHE A 39 2.03 -10.54 -9.08
N GLN A 40 2.52 -10.03 -10.21
CA GLN A 40 2.46 -10.73 -11.49
C GLN A 40 3.82 -11.38 -11.81
N PRO A 41 3.88 -12.71 -12.03
CA PRO A 41 5.10 -13.41 -12.39
C PRO A 41 5.71 -12.88 -13.70
N GLY A 42 7.01 -12.59 -13.71
CA GLY A 42 7.72 -12.09 -14.89
C GLY A 42 7.53 -10.58 -15.16
N ILE A 43 6.70 -9.89 -14.38
CA ILE A 43 6.49 -8.43 -14.48
C ILE A 43 7.02 -7.72 -13.22
N CYS A 44 6.68 -8.23 -12.03
CA CYS A 44 7.14 -7.64 -10.78
C CYS A 44 8.56 -8.12 -10.45
N SER A 45 9.53 -7.20 -10.44
CA SER A 45 10.89 -7.46 -9.97
C SER A 45 10.96 -7.62 -8.44
N GLU A 46 12.05 -8.19 -7.92
CA GLU A 46 12.28 -8.27 -6.47
C GLU A 46 12.32 -6.87 -5.82
N VAL A 47 12.89 -5.88 -6.51
CA VAL A 47 12.88 -4.48 -6.06
C VAL A 47 11.44 -3.96 -5.92
N CYS A 48 10.55 -4.33 -6.85
CA CYS A 48 9.14 -3.97 -6.78
C CYS A 48 8.45 -4.61 -5.57
N LYS A 49 8.75 -5.88 -5.27
CA LYS A 49 8.19 -6.60 -4.12
C LYS A 49 8.62 -5.97 -2.81
N GLU A 50 9.90 -5.68 -2.62
CA GLU A 50 10.41 -5.02 -1.41
C GLU A 50 9.83 -3.61 -1.24
N LYS A 51 9.71 -2.84 -2.34
CA LYS A 51 9.01 -1.55 -2.34
C LYS A 51 7.58 -1.67 -1.82
N MET A 52 6.79 -2.60 -2.39
CA MET A 52 5.40 -2.79 -2.00
C MET A 52 5.26 -3.30 -0.56
N LYS A 53 6.14 -4.19 -0.11
CA LYS A 53 6.20 -4.65 1.28
C LYS A 53 6.40 -3.48 2.24
N PHE A 54 7.31 -2.56 1.92
CA PHE A 54 7.51 -1.35 2.71
C PHE A 54 6.24 -0.49 2.75
N ILE A 55 5.63 -0.23 1.60
CA ILE A 55 4.42 0.60 1.47
C ILE A 55 3.27 0.02 2.30
N VAL A 56 2.97 -1.27 2.12
CA VAL A 56 1.92 -1.97 2.89
C VAL A 56 2.19 -1.86 4.39
N ASN A 57 3.39 -2.21 4.84
CA ASN A 57 3.73 -2.17 6.26
C ASN A 57 3.60 -0.75 6.85
N HIS A 58 4.05 0.26 6.11
CA HIS A 58 3.96 1.65 6.53
C HIS A 58 2.50 2.11 6.66
N THR A 59 1.70 1.91 5.60
CA THR A 59 0.30 2.34 5.54
C THR A 59 -0.51 1.70 6.68
N PHE A 60 -0.44 0.38 6.85
CA PHE A 60 -1.18 -0.30 7.93
C PHE A 60 -0.66 0.07 9.33
N SER A 61 0.65 0.27 9.50
CA SER A 61 1.19 0.73 10.79
C SER A 61 0.66 2.11 11.18
N LYS A 62 0.53 3.03 10.20
CA LYS A 62 0.01 4.38 10.44
C LYS A 62 -1.47 4.34 10.80
N VAL A 63 -2.27 3.52 10.10
CA VAL A 63 -3.69 3.32 10.42
C VAL A 63 -3.88 2.73 11.80
N LEU A 64 -3.10 1.69 12.15
CA LEU A 64 -3.17 1.09 13.47
C LEU A 64 -2.85 2.10 14.58
N LYS A 65 -1.83 2.95 14.38
CA LYS A 65 -1.52 4.05 15.31
C LYS A 65 -2.68 5.04 15.44
N LEU A 66 -3.30 5.43 14.32
CA LEU A 66 -4.46 6.33 14.34
C LEU A 66 -5.63 5.72 15.13
N MET A 67 -5.95 4.44 14.89
CA MET A 67 -7.01 3.74 15.60
C MET A 67 -6.70 3.64 17.10
N ASN A 68 -5.47 3.25 17.46
CA ASN A 68 -5.06 3.16 18.86
C ASN A 68 -5.17 4.51 19.56
N ASN A 69 -4.70 5.60 18.94
CA ASN A 69 -4.83 6.95 19.50
C ASN A 69 -6.30 7.33 19.75
N TYR A 70 -7.18 7.06 18.78
CA TYR A 70 -8.61 7.32 18.93
C TYR A 70 -9.23 6.58 20.13
N PHE A 71 -8.90 5.29 20.30
CA PHE A 71 -9.40 4.51 21.42
C PHE A 71 -8.72 4.84 22.74
N ASP A 72 -7.44 5.19 22.75
CA ASP A 72 -6.74 5.61 23.96
C ASP A 72 -7.24 6.97 24.46
N ASP A 73 -7.54 7.90 23.57
CA ASP A 73 -8.23 9.16 23.92
C ASP A 73 -9.62 8.89 24.52
N SER A 74 -10.33 7.87 24.01
CA SER A 74 -11.65 7.48 24.56
C SER A 74 -11.58 6.88 25.97
N LYS A 75 -10.41 6.40 26.43
CA LYS A 75 -10.23 5.86 27.78
C LYS A 75 -10.05 6.94 28.84
N MET A 76 -9.73 8.18 28.47
CA MET A 76 -9.51 9.28 29.42
C MET A 76 -10.80 9.95 29.92
N VAL A 77 -11.99 9.42 29.56
CA VAL A 77 -13.31 9.98 29.93
C VAL A 77 -13.97 9.24 31.10
N PHE A 78 -13.19 8.65 32.01
CA PHE A 78 -13.69 8.00 33.23
C PHE A 78 -13.20 8.67 34.50
#